data_AF-A0A8J2PSH0-F1
#
_entry.id   AF-A0A8J2PSH0-F1
#
_cell.length_a   1.000
_cell.length_b   1.000
_cell.length_c   1.000
_cell.angle_alpha   90.00
_cell.angle_beta   90.00
_cell.angle_gamma   90.00
#
_symmetry.space_group_name_H-M   'P 1'
#
loop_
_entity.id
_entity.type
_entity.pdbx_description
1 polymer ?
#
loop_
_entity_poly.entity_id
_entity_poly.type
_entity_poly.pdbx_seq_one_letter_code
_entity_poly.pdbx_strand_id
1 'polypeptide(L)'
;MQALVCGFIPVIFHLLMFFVPESPRYLISKGKESEAADALMWLRGAWIPEQIQAEFIEISISIKETTENSPSNWKSALEPGALKAISIGMTLFFFQVVCGIDAILFYTVDIFRTAGSTLNE
;
A
#
# COMPACT_ATOMS: atom_id res chain seq x y z
N MET A 1 27.16 13.25 2.47
CA MET A 1 26.24 13.92 1.52
C MET A 1 25.09 13.01 1.08
N GLN A 2 25.36 11.75 0.70
CA GLN A 2 24.33 10.77 0.28
C GLN A 2 23.23 10.50 1.33
N ALA A 3 23.57 10.39 2.62
CA ALA A 3 22.56 10.16 3.67
C ALA A 3 21.53 11.31 3.82
N LEU A 4 21.95 12.56 3.58
CA LEU A 4 21.05 13.72 3.62
C LEU A 4 20.11 13.75 2.41
N VAL A 5 20.60 13.33 1.23
CA VAL A 5 19.79 13.23 0.01
C VAL A 5 18.74 12.11 0.13
N CYS A 6 19.11 10.94 0.66
CA CYS A 6 18.17 9.85 0.89
C CYS A 6 17.10 10.19 1.95
N GLY A 7 17.43 11.00 2.96
CA GLY A 7 16.47 11.45 3.98
C GLY A 7 15.51 12.54 3.49
N PHE A 8 15.85 13.27 2.43
CA PHE A 8 15.02 14.37 1.93
C PHE A 8 13.74 13.87 1.25
N ILE A 9 13.83 12.77 0.49
CA ILE A 9 12.70 12.15 -0.21
C ILE A 9 11.55 11.76 0.76
N PRO A 10 11.77 10.97 1.83
CA PRO A 10 10.69 10.61 2.74
C PRO A 10 10.13 11.81 3.49
N VAL A 11 10.92 12.85 3.77
CA VAL A 11 10.43 14.09 4.38
C VAL A 11 9.46 14.81 3.43
N ILE A 12 9.77 14.92 2.14
CA ILE A 12 8.84 15.48 1.15
C ILE A 12 7.57 14.65 1.09
N PHE A 13 7.67 13.32 0.99
CA PHE A 13 6.50 12.45 0.97
C PHE A 13 5.62 12.61 2.21
N HIS A 14 6.24 12.73 3.39
CA HIS A 14 5.52 12.97 4.64
C HIS A 14 4.80 14.32 4.62
N LEU A 15 5.44 15.38 4.12
CA LEU A 15 4.82 16.69 3.99
C LEU A 15 3.66 16.67 2.97
N LEU A 16 3.79 15.92 1.87
CA LEU A 16 2.75 15.79 0.85
C LEU A 16 1.52 15.02 1.37
N MET A 17 1.70 14.06 2.27
CA MET A 17 0.59 13.31 2.85
C MET A 17 -0.42 14.18 3.60
N PHE A 18 -0.02 15.33 4.15
CA PHE A 18 -0.96 16.27 4.78
C PHE A 18 -1.99 16.88 3.81
N PHE A 19 -1.72 16.85 2.50
CA PHE A 19 -2.64 17.35 1.48
C PHE A 19 -3.57 16.27 0.92
N VAL A 20 -3.29 15.00 1.20
CA VAL A 20 -4.10 13.88 0.71
C VAL A 20 -5.23 13.64 1.71
N PRO A 21 -6.50 13.64 1.27
CA PRO A 21 -7.62 13.33 2.16
C PRO A 21 -7.51 11.89 2.67
N GLU A 22 -8.08 11.66 3.85
CA GLU A 22 -8.13 10.33 4.45
C GLU A 22 -8.88 9.34 3.53
N SER A 23 -8.56 8.05 3.62
CA SER A 23 -9.18 7.02 2.78
C SER A 23 -10.72 7.03 2.90
N PRO A 24 -11.47 7.11 1.78
CA PRO A 24 -12.94 7.07 1.81
C PRO A 24 -13.49 5.83 2.51
N ARG A 25 -12.84 4.67 2.35
CA ARG A 25 -13.22 3.42 3.03
C ARG A 25 -13.08 3.55 4.56
N TYR A 26 -12.03 4.20 5.03
CA TYR A 26 -11.84 4.45 6.46
C TYR A 26 -12.93 5.38 7.00
N LEU A 27 -13.18 6.50 6.33
CA LEU A 27 -14.20 7.48 6.75
C LEU A 27 -15.61 6.86 6.80
N ILE A 28 -15.98 6.01 5.83
CA ILE A 28 -17.24 5.25 5.84
C ILE A 28 -17.30 4.29 7.04
N SER A 29 -16.22 3.56 7.32
CA SER A 29 -16.17 2.65 8.48
C SER A 29 -16.27 3.38 9.84
N LYS A 30 -15.99 4.69 9.86
CA LYS A 30 -16.17 5.56 11.03
C LYS A 30 -17.52 6.28 11.06
N GLY A 31 -18.40 6.05 10.08
CA GLY A 31 -19.70 6.71 9.96
C GLY A 31 -19.63 8.18 9.50
N LYS A 32 -18.48 8.63 8.98
CA LYS A 32 -18.28 9.99 8.48
C LYS A 32 -18.62 10.07 6.99
N GLU A 33 -19.89 9.91 6.65
CA GLU A 33 -20.33 9.78 5.25
C GLU A 33 -20.06 11.03 4.39
N SER A 34 -20.25 12.24 4.94
CA SER A 34 -19.98 13.49 4.20
C SER A 34 -18.50 13.65 3.84
N GLU A 35 -17.60 13.48 4.82
CA GLU A 35 -16.15 13.56 4.57
C GLU A 35 -15.69 12.45 3.61
N ALA A 36 -16.30 11.27 3.68
CA ALA A 36 -16.01 10.17 2.78
C ALA A 36 -16.43 10.47 1.32
N ALA A 37 -17.58 11.13 1.13
CA ALA A 37 -18.04 11.55 -0.19
C ALA A 37 -17.06 12.58 -0.79
N ASP A 38 -16.65 13.58 -0.01
CA ASP A 38 -15.67 14.60 -0.44
C ASP A 38 -14.32 13.96 -0.81
N ALA A 39 -13.84 13.03 0.02
CA ALA A 39 -12.59 12.30 -0.25
C ALA A 39 -12.69 11.42 -1.51
N LEU A 40 -13.86 10.78 -1.74
CA LEU A 40 -14.09 9.96 -2.93
C LEU A 40 -14.23 10.83 -4.19
N MET A 41 -14.85 12.00 -4.09
CA MET A 41 -14.91 12.99 -5.16
C MET A 41 -13.52 13.50 -5.52
N TRP A 42 -12.69 13.83 -4.53
CA TRP A 42 -11.29 14.20 -4.75
C TRP A 42 -10.50 13.09 -5.44
N LEU A 43 -10.65 11.83 -4.98
CA LEU A 43 -9.95 10.67 -5.53
C LEU A 43 -10.34 10.37 -6.99
N ARG A 44 -11.61 10.60 -7.35
CA ARG A 44 -12.14 10.37 -8.71
C ARG A 44 -12.05 11.60 -9.61
N GLY A 45 -11.71 12.77 -9.07
CA GLY A 45 -11.81 14.05 -9.77
C GLY A 45 -13.25 14.39 -10.17
N ALA A 46 -14.22 13.95 -9.37
CA ALA A 46 -15.64 14.19 -9.61
C ALA A 46 -16.06 15.57 -9.08
N TRP A 47 -16.97 16.21 -9.79
CA TRP A 47 -17.48 17.55 -9.43
C TRP A 47 -18.92 17.49 -8.91
N ILE A 48 -19.59 16.36 -9.12
CA ILE A 48 -21.01 16.14 -8.89
C ILE A 48 -21.17 14.85 -8.06
N PRO A 49 -21.91 14.88 -6.93
CA PRO A 49 -22.07 13.71 -6.05
C PRO A 49 -22.66 12.47 -6.74
N GLU A 50 -23.53 12.65 -7.73
CA GLU A 50 -24.15 11.58 -8.50
C GLU A 50 -23.11 10.70 -9.23
N GLN A 51 -21.94 11.25 -9.57
CA GLN A 51 -20.87 10.51 -10.25
C GLN A 51 -20.22 9.44 -9.36
N ILE A 52 -20.23 9.65 -8.05
CA ILE A 52 -19.62 8.74 -7.07
C ILE A 52 -20.64 7.89 -6.31
N GLN A 53 -21.94 8.19 -6.46
CA GLN A 53 -23.00 7.59 -5.64
C GLN A 53 -23.03 6.06 -5.73
N ALA A 54 -22.89 5.50 -6.94
CA ALA A 54 -22.88 4.05 -7.15
C ALA A 54 -21.70 3.37 -6.42
N GLU A 55 -20.50 3.94 -6.57
CA GLU A 55 -19.28 3.44 -5.92
C GLU A 55 -19.34 3.62 -4.39
N PHE A 56 -19.87 4.74 -3.92
CA PHE A 56 -20.06 5.01 -2.50
C PHE A 56 -20.97 3.96 -1.85
N ILE A 57 -22.07 3.61 -2.52
CA ILE A 57 -23.00 2.56 -2.07
C ILE A 57 -22.30 1.21 -2.04
N GLU A 58 -21.60 0.82 -3.11
CA GLU A 58 -20.86 -0.45 -3.17
C GLU A 58 -19.84 -0.57 -2.03
N ILE A 59 -19.05 0.48 -1.80
CA ILE A 59 -18.08 0.51 -0.70
C ILE A 59 -18.79 0.39 0.65
N SER A 60 -19.89 1.11 0.86
CA SER A 60 -20.64 1.08 2.11
C SER A 60 -21.20 -0.32 2.42
N ILE A 61 -21.70 -1.04 1.41
CA ILE A 61 -22.20 -2.41 1.54
C ILE A 61 -21.03 -3.33 1.91
N SER A 62 -19.91 -3.25 1.18
CA SER A 62 -18.74 -4.09 1.45
C SER A 62 -18.19 -3.91 2.88
N ILE A 63 -18.24 -2.69 3.42
CA ILE A 63 -17.79 -2.39 4.78
C ILE A 63 -18.77 -2.95 5.81
N LYS A 64 -20.08 -2.83 5.59
CA LYS A 64 -21.11 -3.40 6.47
C LYS A 64 -20.98 -4.92 6.53
N GLU A 65 -20.86 -5.58 5.38
CA GLU A 65 -20.63 -7.02 5.31
C GLU A 65 -19.35 -7.44 6.05
N THR A 66 -18.25 -6.69 5.89
CA THR A 66 -16.99 -6.99 6.58
C THR A 66 -17.10 -6.80 8.09
N THR A 67 -17.80 -5.76 8.54
CA THR A 67 -17.96 -5.42 9.96
C THR A 67 -18.88 -6.40 10.68
N GLU A 68 -19.96 -6.85 10.03
CA GLU A 68 -20.92 -7.81 10.59
C GLU A 68 -20.37 -9.23 10.60
N ASN A 69 -19.65 -9.66 9.55
CA ASN A 69 -19.18 -11.04 9.42
C ASN A 69 -17.80 -11.30 10.06
N SER A 70 -17.07 -10.27 10.49
CA SER A 70 -15.75 -10.46 11.10
C SER A 70 -15.40 -9.33 12.06
N PRO A 71 -15.85 -9.43 13.34
CA PRO A 71 -15.20 -8.65 14.39
C PRO A 71 -13.71 -9.02 14.38
N SER A 72 -12.86 -8.00 14.34
CA SER A 72 -11.38 -8.05 14.36
C SER A 72 -10.86 -9.09 15.36
N ASN A 73 -10.77 -10.34 14.90
CA ASN A 73 -10.28 -11.46 15.67
C ASN A 73 -9.06 -11.94 14.92
N TRP A 74 -7.90 -11.88 15.56
CA TRP A 74 -6.66 -12.46 15.04
C TRP A 74 -6.81 -13.94 14.65
N LYS A 75 -7.82 -14.63 15.20
CA LYS A 75 -8.22 -15.98 14.82
C LYS A 75 -8.78 -16.10 13.40
N SER A 76 -9.37 -15.03 12.85
CA SER A 76 -9.81 -15.00 11.44
C SER A 76 -8.64 -15.08 10.46
N ALA A 77 -7.43 -14.69 10.88
CA ALA A 77 -6.22 -14.90 10.08
C ALA A 77 -5.82 -16.39 9.97
N LEU A 78 -6.35 -17.26 10.85
CA LEU A 78 -6.18 -18.71 10.81
C LEU A 78 -7.27 -19.43 10.02
N GLU A 79 -8.23 -18.70 9.43
CA GLU A 79 -9.20 -19.33 8.54
C GLU A 79 -8.52 -19.87 7.27
N PRO A 80 -8.99 -20.99 6.71
CA PRO A 80 -8.34 -21.65 5.58
C PRO A 80 -8.21 -20.74 4.35
N GLY A 81 -9.14 -19.80 4.15
CA GLY A 81 -9.04 -18.78 3.11
C GLY A 81 -7.90 -17.78 3.36
N ALA A 82 -7.82 -17.22 4.57
CA ALA A 82 -6.76 -16.31 4.97
C ALA A 82 -5.38 -16.99 4.98
N LEU A 83 -5.29 -18.22 5.48
CA LEU A 83 -4.05 -19.01 5.47
C LEU A 83 -3.54 -19.28 4.06
N LYS A 84 -4.43 -19.49 3.09
CA LYS A 84 -4.05 -19.63 1.67
C LYS A 84 -3.48 -18.33 1.11
N ALA A 85 -4.10 -17.18 1.40
CA ALA A 85 -3.59 -15.89 0.98
C ALA A 85 -2.22 -15.58 1.64
N ILE A 86 -2.10 -15.85 2.94
CA ILE A 86 -0.87 -15.66 3.72
C ILE A 86 0.24 -16.56 3.19
N SER A 87 -0.03 -17.84 2.89
CA SER A 87 0.99 -18.76 2.40
C SER A 87 1.52 -18.37 1.01
N ILE A 88 0.64 -17.86 0.14
CA ILE A 88 1.04 -17.30 -1.15
C ILE A 88 1.93 -16.08 -0.94
N GLY A 89 1.50 -15.12 -0.12
CA GLY A 89 2.29 -13.93 0.20
C GLY A 89 3.66 -14.25 0.80
N MET A 90 3.71 -15.21 1.73
CA MET A 90 4.95 -15.66 2.37
C MET A 90 5.89 -16.32 1.37
N THR A 91 5.36 -17.14 0.47
CA THR A 91 6.15 -17.81 -0.58
C THR A 91 6.72 -16.79 -1.56
N LEU A 92 5.91 -15.83 -2.01
CA LEU A 92 6.37 -14.74 -2.88
C LEU A 92 7.46 -13.89 -2.21
N PHE A 93 7.26 -13.52 -0.94
CA PHE A 93 8.26 -12.77 -0.18
C PHE A 93 9.56 -13.56 0.00
N PHE A 94 9.47 -14.86 0.29
CA PHE A 94 10.63 -15.74 0.40
C PHE A 94 11.42 -15.79 -0.92
N PHE A 95 10.76 -16.02 -2.05
CA PHE A 95 11.44 -16.01 -3.35
C PHE A 95 12.05 -14.64 -3.69
N GLN A 96 11.38 -13.56 -3.32
CA GLN A 96 11.90 -12.20 -3.50
C GLN A 96 13.17 -11.94 -2.69
N VAL A 97 13.26 -12.46 -1.46
CA VAL A 97 14.47 -12.30 -0.63
C VAL A 97 15.59 -13.23 -1.10
N VAL A 98 15.26 -14.48 -1.45
CA VAL A 98 16.26 -15.50 -1.82
C VAL A 98 16.85 -15.28 -3.21
N CYS A 99 16.18 -14.55 -4.10
CA CYS A 99 16.75 -14.21 -5.42
C CYS A 99 18.03 -13.36 -5.33
N GLY A 100 18.34 -12.81 -4.15
CA GLY A 100 19.62 -12.14 -3.89
C GLY A 100 19.74 -10.76 -4.53
N ILE A 101 18.62 -10.12 -4.86
CA ILE A 101 18.61 -8.78 -5.45
C ILE A 101 19.37 -7.76 -4.60
N ASP A 102 19.27 -7.83 -3.27
CA ASP A 102 19.99 -6.94 -2.37
C ASP A 102 21.51 -7.17 -2.44
N ALA A 103 21.96 -8.42 -2.53
CA ALA A 103 23.38 -8.73 -2.70
C ALA A 103 23.91 -8.21 -4.04
N ILE A 104 23.12 -8.33 -5.11
CA ILE A 104 23.45 -7.71 -6.39
C ILE A 104 23.56 -6.20 -6.21
N LEU A 105 22.55 -5.52 -5.65
CA LEU A 105 22.55 -4.06 -5.47
C LEU A 105 23.76 -3.56 -4.68
N PHE A 106 24.18 -4.25 -3.63
CA PHE A 106 25.34 -3.84 -2.82
C PHE A 106 26.68 -4.15 -3.47
N TYR A 107 26.80 -5.30 -4.15
CA TYR A 107 28.07 -5.77 -4.70
C TYR A 107 28.15 -5.65 -6.23
N THR A 108 27.24 -4.91 -6.87
CA THR A 108 27.18 -4.76 -8.33
C THR A 108 28.54 -4.36 -8.88
N VAL A 109 29.17 -3.32 -8.30
CA VAL A 109 30.48 -2.81 -8.75
C VAL A 109 31.56 -3.88 -8.61
N ASP A 110 31.63 -4.57 -7.48
CA ASP A 110 32.62 -5.61 -7.22
C ASP A 110 32.45 -6.84 -8.14
N ILE A 111 31.21 -7.24 -8.40
CA ILE A 111 30.86 -8.33 -9.33
C ILE A 111 31.33 -7.96 -10.74
N PHE A 112 31.00 -6.75 -11.22
CA PHE A 112 31.41 -6.31 -12.54
C PHE A 112 32.93 -6.14 -12.67
N ARG A 113 33.59 -5.68 -11.61
CA ARG A 113 35.06 -5.57 -11.57
C ARG A 113 35.72 -6.94 -11.65
N THR A 114 35.18 -7.93 -10.92
CA THR A 114 35.64 -9.33 -10.96
C THR A 114 35.38 -9.99 -12.31
N ALA A 115 34.30 -9.61 -13.00
CA ALA A 115 33.97 -10.06 -14.35
C ALA A 115 34.85 -9.44 -15.46
N GLY A 116 35.82 -8.58 -15.11
CA GLY A 116 36.75 -7.97 -16.07
C GLY A 116 36.26 -6.67 -16.71
N SER A 117 35.20 -6.05 -16.18
CA SER A 117 34.69 -4.76 -16.64
C SER A 117 35.39 -3.59 -15.95
N THR A 118 35.73 -2.54 -16.72
CA THR A 118 36.29 -1.27 -16.21
C THR A 118 35.19 -0.30 -15.80
N LEU A 119 34.25 -0.74 -14.96
CA LEU A 119 33.32 0.18 -14.29
C LEU A 119 34.10 0.96 -13.23
N ASN A 120 34.59 2.14 -13.62
CA ASN A 120 35.14 3.13 -12.72
C ASN A 120 34.06 4.18 -12.49
N GLU A 121 33.53 4.19 -11.25
CA GLU A 121 32.68 5.21 -10.61
C GLU A 121 31.35 5.57 -11.29
#